data_AF-F7XNS1-F1
#
_entry.id   AF-F7XNS1-F1
#
_cell.length_a   1.000
_cell.length_b   1.000
_cell.length_c   1.000
_cell.angle_alpha   90.00
_cell.angle_beta   90.00
_cell.angle_gamma   90.00
#
_symmetry.space_group_name_H-M   'P 1'
#
loop_
_entity.id
_entity.type
_entity.pdbx_description
1 polymer ?
#
loop_
_entity_poly.entity_id
_entity_poly.type
_entity_poly.pdbx_seq_one_letter_code
_entity_poly.pdbx_strand_id
1 'polypeptide(L)'
;MGKGVKLILEAKNEGFTMTTKRQILRVIDTHCKECYFPEDSDKYKQCENTQCRLNPILKRNGISKRKVPGLIKTIRQHCWDCCCGSSDSIRLCAGQESCALWPYRMGVGPEPR
;
A
#
# COMPACT_ATOMS: atom_id res chain seq x y z
N MET A 1 24.09 -6.98 4.19
CA MET A 1 23.80 -6.14 5.37
C MET A 1 22.60 -5.25 5.06
N GLY A 2 21.41 -5.76 5.41
CA GLY A 2 20.11 -5.23 4.98
C GLY A 2 19.78 -3.87 5.59
N LYS A 3 19.91 -2.81 4.80
CA LYS A 3 19.44 -1.46 5.14
C LYS A 3 17.94 -1.23 4.87
N GLY A 4 17.23 -2.25 4.38
CA GLY A 4 15.85 -2.14 3.90
C GLY A 4 14.76 -2.14 4.97
N VAL A 5 15.03 -2.69 6.17
CA VAL A 5 14.01 -2.92 7.20
C VAL A 5 13.96 -1.78 8.24
N LYS A 6 14.96 -0.89 8.27
CA LYS A 6 15.05 0.16 9.30
C LYS A 6 14.15 1.38 9.03
N LEU A 7 13.61 1.52 7.83
CA LEU A 7 12.81 2.68 7.42
C LEU A 7 11.33 2.64 7.85
N ILE A 8 10.88 1.55 8.48
CA ILE A 8 9.48 1.41 8.93
C ILE A 8 9.34 1.73 10.44
N LEU A 9 10.43 1.69 11.22
CA LEU A 9 10.38 1.78 12.69
C LEU A 9 11.00 3.04 13.32
N GLU A 10 11.68 3.91 12.56
CA GLU A 10 12.29 5.15 13.08
C GLU A 10 11.43 6.41 12.79
N ALA A 11 10.11 6.27 12.73
CA ALA A 11 9.17 7.40 12.63
C ALA A 11 8.49 7.72 13.98
N LYS A 12 9.26 7.67 15.07
CA LYS A 12 8.83 8.25 16.35
C LYS A 12 9.27 9.71 16.38
N ASN A 13 8.31 10.61 16.57
CA ASN A 13 8.47 11.99 17.05
C ASN A 13 8.59 13.19 16.09
N GLU A 14 8.03 13.20 14.88
CA GLU A 14 7.74 14.48 14.21
C GLU A 14 6.36 14.47 13.54
N GLY A 15 5.53 15.47 13.85
CA GLY A 15 4.13 15.58 13.47
C GLY A 15 3.90 15.40 11.97
N PHE A 16 3.07 14.42 11.61
CA PHE A 16 2.87 14.01 10.24
C PHE A 16 1.79 14.85 9.56
N THR A 17 2.19 15.90 8.85
CA THR A 17 1.28 16.74 8.05
C THR A 17 1.21 16.24 6.60
N MET A 18 -0.01 16.01 6.10
CA MET A 18 -0.40 15.76 4.70
C MET A 18 0.51 14.83 3.87
N THR A 19 0.16 13.54 3.74
CA THR A 19 0.86 12.60 2.85
C THR A 19 0.80 13.04 1.38
N THR A 20 1.95 13.31 0.76
CA THR A 20 2.07 13.58 -0.68
C THR A 20 1.75 12.33 -1.51
N LYS A 21 1.32 12.53 -2.77
CA LYS A 21 1.15 11.46 -3.77
C LYS A 21 2.36 10.52 -3.85
N ARG A 22 3.58 11.09 -3.76
CA ARG A 22 4.85 10.34 -3.84
C ARG A 22 5.04 9.40 -2.64
N GLN A 23 4.68 9.84 -1.43
CA GLN A 23 4.74 9.00 -0.24
C GLN A 23 3.74 7.85 -0.30
N ILE A 24 2.50 8.09 -0.74
CA ILE A 24 1.49 7.02 -0.90
C ILE A 24 1.95 6.00 -1.94
N LEU A 25 2.56 6.44 -3.05
CA LEU A 25 3.12 5.53 -4.04
C LEU A 25 4.25 4.66 -3.47
N ARG A 26 5.10 5.20 -2.58
CA ARG A 26 6.12 4.41 -1.88
C ARG A 26 5.52 3.36 -0.95
N VAL A 27 4.45 3.71 -0.23
CA VAL A 27 3.72 2.76 0.63
C VAL A 27 3.18 1.57 -0.17
N ILE A 28 2.58 1.85 -1.34
CA ILE A 28 2.11 0.80 -2.25
C ILE A 28 3.28 -0.04 -2.76
N ASP A 29 4.39 0.59 -3.13
CA ASP A 29 5.61 -0.08 -3.59
C ASP A 29 6.17 -1.05 -2.53
N THR A 30 6.27 -0.60 -1.28
CA THR A 30 6.68 -1.43 -0.14
C THR A 30 5.76 -2.64 0.03
N HIS A 31 4.45 -2.42 0.03
CA HIS A 31 3.49 -3.53 0.16
C HIS A 31 3.61 -4.53 -1.00
N CYS A 32 3.76 -4.07 -2.24
CA CYS A 32 3.91 -4.97 -3.39
C CYS A 32 5.18 -5.81 -3.34
N LYS A 33 6.26 -5.30 -2.76
CA LYS A 33 7.50 -6.08 -2.51
C LYS A 33 7.25 -7.19 -1.49
N GLU A 34 6.56 -6.86 -0.39
CA GLU A 34 6.28 -7.80 0.70
C GLU A 34 5.24 -8.88 0.30
N CYS A 35 4.25 -8.53 -0.53
CA CYS A 35 3.14 -9.44 -0.84
C CYS A 35 3.42 -10.48 -1.93
N TYR A 36 4.42 -10.29 -2.79
CA TYR A 36 4.56 -11.15 -3.99
C TYR A 36 5.94 -11.79 -4.16
N PHE A 37 7.03 -11.20 -3.63
CA PHE A 37 8.39 -11.74 -3.81
C PHE A 37 9.33 -11.34 -2.65
N PRO A 38 9.32 -12.05 -1.51
CA PRO A 38 10.25 -11.78 -0.41
C PRO A 38 11.73 -12.02 -0.79
N GLU A 39 11.98 -12.87 -1.80
CA GLU A 39 13.34 -13.26 -2.22
C GLU A 39 13.93 -12.35 -3.31
N ASP A 40 13.09 -11.64 -4.06
CA ASP A 40 13.51 -10.75 -5.16
C ASP A 40 12.60 -9.52 -5.23
N SER A 41 13.04 -8.49 -4.53
CA SER A 41 12.31 -7.23 -4.39
C SER A 41 12.15 -6.44 -5.69
N ASP A 42 12.73 -6.88 -6.82
CA ASP A 42 12.55 -6.23 -8.13
C ASP A 42 11.50 -6.94 -9.01
N LYS A 43 11.15 -8.20 -8.75
CA LYS A 43 10.16 -8.96 -9.53
C LYS A 43 8.74 -8.39 -9.46
N TYR A 44 8.36 -7.67 -8.41
CA TYR A 44 7.03 -7.03 -8.33
C TYR A 44 6.77 -6.04 -9.49
N LYS A 45 7.82 -5.48 -10.11
CA LYS A 45 7.71 -4.63 -11.31
C LYS A 45 7.19 -5.38 -12.54
N GLN A 46 7.27 -6.71 -12.51
CA GLN A 46 6.79 -7.61 -13.56
C GLN A 46 5.43 -8.25 -13.18
N CYS A 47 4.72 -7.71 -12.18
CA CYS A 47 3.43 -8.25 -11.75
C CYS A 47 2.39 -8.22 -12.89
N GLU A 48 2.02 -9.38 -13.41
CA GLU A 48 1.04 -9.54 -14.49
C GLU A 48 -0.42 -9.60 -13.99
N ASN A 49 -0.65 -9.48 -12.68
CA ASN A 49 -1.99 -9.52 -12.12
C ASN A 49 -2.77 -8.25 -12.48
N THR A 50 -3.37 -8.24 -13.66
CA THR A 50 -4.17 -7.13 -14.20
C THR A 50 -5.44 -6.86 -13.38
N GLN A 51 -5.84 -7.78 -12.50
CA GLN A 51 -6.96 -7.60 -11.56
C GLN A 51 -6.53 -6.97 -10.24
N CYS A 52 -5.23 -6.95 -9.92
CA CYS A 52 -4.73 -6.38 -8.68
C CYS A 52 -4.92 -4.86 -8.67
N ARG A 53 -5.69 -4.36 -7.69
CA ARG A 53 -5.94 -2.93 -7.48
C ARG A 53 -4.67 -2.12 -7.25
N LEU A 54 -3.61 -2.74 -6.74
CA LEU A 54 -2.32 -2.10 -6.45
C LEU A 54 -1.26 -2.32 -7.53
N ASN A 55 -1.58 -3.02 -8.62
CA ASN A 55 -0.59 -3.43 -9.61
C ASN A 55 0.28 -2.23 -10.06
N PRO A 56 1.62 -2.30 -9.86
CA PRO A 56 2.54 -1.21 -10.18
C PRO A 56 2.65 -0.95 -11.70
N ILE A 57 2.44 -1.95 -12.54
CA ILE A 57 2.43 -1.82 -14.02
C ILE A 57 1.26 -0.93 -14.46
N LEU A 58 0.10 -1.03 -13.79
CA LEU A 58 -1.07 -0.19 -14.08
C LEU A 58 -0.83 1.30 -13.74
N LYS A 59 0.11 1.61 -12.84
CA LYS A 59 0.45 3.01 -12.49
C LYS A 59 1.64 3.58 -13.25
N ARG A 60 2.55 2.75 -13.79
CA ARG A 60 3.76 3.21 -14.49
C ARG A 60 3.56 3.53 -15.97
N ASN A 61 2.69 2.81 -16.67
CA ASN A 61 2.67 2.84 -18.14
C ASN A 61 1.38 3.41 -18.76
N GLY A 62 0.43 3.93 -17.96
CA GLY A 62 -0.84 4.44 -18.50
C GLY A 62 -1.70 3.37 -19.21
N ILE A 63 -1.41 2.08 -18.98
CA ILE A 63 -2.00 0.93 -19.68
C ILE A 63 -3.51 0.80 -19.38
N SER A 64 -3.96 1.25 -18.21
CA SER A 64 -5.38 1.22 -17.87
C SER A 64 -6.10 2.47 -18.40
N LYS A 65 -6.96 2.28 -19.42
CA LYS A 65 -7.98 3.27 -19.82
C LYS A 65 -9.09 3.45 -18.76
N ARG A 66 -9.14 2.60 -17.71
CA ARG A 66 -10.14 2.71 -16.65
C ARG A 66 -9.79 3.87 -15.72
N LYS A 67 -10.78 4.69 -15.38
CA LYS A 67 -10.66 5.74 -14.37
C LYS A 67 -10.23 5.13 -13.04
N VAL A 68 -8.94 5.26 -12.71
CA VAL A 68 -8.40 4.74 -11.44
C VAL A 68 -8.87 5.68 -10.32
N PRO A 69 -9.47 5.16 -9.23
CA PRO A 69 -9.75 5.98 -8.05
C PRO A 69 -8.48 6.65 -7.52
N GLY A 70 -8.62 7.71 -6.73
CA GLY A 70 -7.47 8.29 -6.03
C GLY A 70 -6.73 7.24 -5.21
N LEU A 71 -5.41 7.41 -5.01
CA LEU A 71 -4.52 6.38 -4.44
C LEU A 71 -5.04 5.78 -3.13
N ILE A 72 -5.59 6.61 -2.24
CA ILE A 72 -6.15 6.17 -0.95
C ILE A 72 -7.39 5.29 -1.16
N LYS A 73 -8.26 5.66 -2.10
CA LYS A 73 -9.42 4.83 -2.48
C LYS A 73 -8.99 3.50 -3.08
N THR A 74 -7.90 3.51 -3.86
CA THR A 74 -7.30 2.27 -4.38
C THR A 74 -6.84 1.36 -3.25
N ILE A 75 -6.18 1.90 -2.22
CA ILE A 75 -5.76 1.14 -1.04
C ILE A 75 -6.97 0.58 -0.31
N ARG A 76 -8.02 1.39 -0.09
CA ARG A 76 -9.25 0.94 0.58
C ARG A 76 -9.93 -0.22 -0.15
N GLN A 77 -9.97 -0.19 -1.48
CA GLN A 77 -10.50 -1.29 -2.30
C GLN A 77 -9.64 -2.55 -2.18
N HIS A 78 -8.31 -2.40 -2.21
CA HIS A 78 -7.43 -3.54 -1.99
C HIS A 78 -7.64 -4.16 -0.58
N CYS A 79 -7.76 -3.34 0.46
CA CYS A 79 -8.06 -3.83 1.81
C CYS A 79 -9.42 -4.53 1.88
N TRP A 80 -10.40 -4.11 1.09
CA TRP A 80 -11.68 -4.81 0.96
C TRP A 80 -11.50 -6.23 0.41
N ASP A 81 -10.75 -6.36 -0.69
CA ASP A 81 -10.46 -7.65 -1.30
C ASP A 81 -9.64 -8.55 -0.36
N CYS A 82 -8.63 -7.98 0.32
CA CYS A 82 -7.77 -8.68 1.28
C CYS A 82 -8.52 -9.16 2.53
N CYS A 83 -9.46 -8.37 3.05
CA CYS A 83 -10.27 -8.70 4.23
C CYS A 83 -11.62 -9.36 3.87
N CYS A 84 -11.66 -10.09 2.75
CA CYS A 84 -12.82 -10.89 2.30
C CYS A 84 -14.14 -10.12 2.21
N GLY A 85 -14.08 -8.84 1.86
CA GLY A 85 -15.25 -8.02 1.55
C GLY A 85 -16.03 -7.48 2.76
N SER A 86 -15.39 -7.32 3.92
CA SER A 86 -16.04 -6.73 5.10
C SER A 86 -15.34 -5.46 5.60
N SER A 87 -16.12 -4.40 5.82
CA SER A 87 -15.63 -3.17 6.47
C SER A 87 -15.17 -3.42 7.89
N ASP A 88 -15.82 -4.32 8.63
CA ASP A 88 -15.47 -4.61 10.02
C ASP A 88 -14.16 -5.39 10.10
N SER A 89 -13.94 -6.33 9.18
CA SER A 89 -12.65 -7.05 9.07
C SER A 89 -11.49 -6.10 8.79
N ILE A 90 -11.71 -4.99 8.08
CA ILE A 90 -10.68 -3.99 7.80
C ILE A 90 -10.38 -3.13 9.04
N ARG A 91 -11.42 -2.78 9.80
CA ARG A 91 -11.26 -2.06 11.08
C ARG A 91 -10.46 -2.91 12.07
N LEU A 92 -10.77 -4.20 12.14
CA LEU A 92 -10.15 -5.20 13.01
C LEU A 92 -8.87 -5.82 12.44
N CYS A 93 -8.37 -5.33 11.31
CA CYS A 93 -7.17 -5.87 10.68
C CYS A 93 -5.95 -5.76 11.62
N ALA A 94 -5.39 -6.91 11.98
CA ALA A 94 -4.21 -7.03 12.85
C ALA A 94 -2.88 -6.72 12.16
N GLY A 95 -2.87 -6.39 10.86
CA GLY A 95 -1.66 -6.09 10.09
C GLY A 95 -0.99 -4.75 10.42
N GLN A 96 -1.23 -4.17 11.59
CA GLN A 96 -0.76 -2.83 11.96
C GLN A 96 0.76 -2.70 11.94
N GLU A 97 1.47 -3.75 12.33
CA GLU A 97 2.94 -3.75 12.42
C GLU A 97 3.61 -4.29 11.15
N SER A 98 2.88 -5.04 10.33
CA SER A 98 3.43 -5.82 9.22
C SER A 98 2.92 -5.41 7.84
N CYS A 99 1.95 -4.49 7.75
CA CYS A 99 1.39 -4.05 6.47
C CYS A 99 1.56 -2.54 6.27
N ALA A 100 2.38 -2.16 5.28
CA ALA A 100 2.61 -0.76 4.94
C ALA A 100 1.32 0.01 4.58
N LEU A 101 0.28 -0.67 4.10
CA LEU A 101 -1.01 -0.05 3.73
C LEU A 101 -1.89 0.26 4.93
N TRP A 102 -1.63 -0.33 6.10
CA TRP A 102 -2.52 -0.27 7.27
C TRP A 102 -2.92 1.16 7.68
N PRO A 103 -2.02 2.17 7.63
CA PRO A 103 -2.39 3.55 7.95
C PRO A 103 -3.44 4.17 7.02
N TYR A 104 -3.60 3.62 5.81
CA TYR A 104 -4.53 4.10 4.77
C TYR A 104 -5.72 3.17 4.57
N ARG A 105 -5.80 2.06 5.32
CA ARG A 105 -6.79 0.98 5.12
C ARG A 105 -8.23 1.46 5.22
N MET A 106 -8.47 2.56 5.95
CA MET A 106 -9.80 3.15 6.14
C MET A 106 -10.23 4.07 5.00
N GLY A 107 -9.40 4.29 3.99
CA GLY A 107 -9.73 5.16 2.86
C GLY A 107 -9.59 6.65 3.16
N VAL A 108 -8.89 6.98 4.26
CA VAL A 108 -8.47 8.32 4.65
C VAL A 108 -6.94 8.35 4.78
N GLY A 109 -6.35 9.54 4.75
CA GLY A 109 -4.92 9.69 5.09
C GLY A 109 -4.68 9.32 6.56
N PRO A 110 -3.44 9.05 6.98
CA PRO A 110 -3.13 8.83 8.38
C PRO A 110 -3.52 10.10 9.14
N GLU A 111 -4.49 10.01 10.04
CA GLU A 111 -4.71 11.09 11.00
C GLU A 111 -3.49 11.15 11.94
N PRO A 112 -3.09 12.36 12.38
CA PRO A 112 -2.19 12.46 13.51
C PRO A 112 -2.84 11.74 14.69
N ARG A 113 -2.08 10.85 15.32
CA ARG A 113 -2.53 10.08 16.48
C ARG A 113 -2.52 10.94 17.74
#